data_AF-A0A0M3J4G0-F1
#
_entry.id   AF-A0A0M3J4G0-F1
#
_cell.length_a   1.000
_cell.length_b   1.000
_cell.length_c   1.000
_cell.angle_alpha   90.00
_cell.angle_beta   90.00
_cell.angle_gamma   90.00
#
_symmetry.space_group_name_H-M   'P 1'
#
loop_
_entity.id
_entity.type
_entity.pdbx_description
1 polymer ?
#
loop_
_entity_poly.entity_id
_entity_poly.type
_entity_poly.pdbx_seq_one_letter_code
_entity_poly.pdbx_strand_id
1 'polypeptide(L)'
;MTVAKKFEQRVAMCQKKRQGASNRCIKPPPFCGEAETKMTKFGSNCIVLQDELYRDKRFIRKLTPSEEVELIEITNAMQGSSDAFVS
;
A
#
# COMPACT_ATOMS: atom_id res chain seq x y z
N MET A 1 -19.75 -16.33 17.02
CA MET A 1 -19.11 -15.81 15.78
C MET A 1 -17.83 -15.09 16.13
N THR A 2 -16.71 -15.40 15.47
CA THR A 2 -15.40 -14.78 15.71
C THR A 2 -15.31 -13.40 15.06
N VAL A 3 -14.35 -12.57 15.50
CA VAL A 3 -14.07 -11.25 14.90
C VAL A 3 -13.71 -11.38 13.42
N ALA A 4 -12.91 -12.40 13.05
CA ALA A 4 -12.56 -12.71 11.66
C ALA A 4 -13.81 -12.96 10.79
N LYS A 5 -14.73 -13.83 11.24
CA LYS A 5 -15.97 -14.13 10.50
C LYS A 5 -16.88 -12.91 10.32
N LYS A 6 -16.92 -12.01 11.30
CA LYS A 6 -17.66 -10.74 11.19
C LYS A 6 -17.04 -9.80 10.16
N PHE A 7 -15.71 -9.80 10.02
CA PHE A 7 -15.02 -8.99 9.03
C PHE A 7 -15.26 -9.51 7.60
N GLU A 8 -15.06 -10.81 7.38
CA GLU A 8 -15.29 -11.47 6.08
C GLU A 8 -16.72 -11.24 5.56
N GLN A 9 -17.72 -11.39 6.43
CA GLN A 9 -19.12 -11.14 6.06
C GLN A 9 -19.35 -9.68 5.66
N ARG A 10 -18.71 -8.72 6.35
CA ARG A 10 -18.83 -7.30 6.01
C ARG A 10 -18.19 -7.00 4.65
N VAL A 11 -17.01 -7.55 4.37
CA VAL A 11 -16.35 -7.44 3.06
C VAL A 11 -17.26 -7.98 1.96
N ALA A 12 -17.81 -9.19 2.13
CA ALA A 12 -18.70 -9.80 1.16
C ALA A 12 -19.98 -8.96 0.92
N MET A 13 -20.57 -8.40 1.98
CA MET A 13 -21.74 -7.51 1.86
C MET A 13 -21.41 -6.21 1.10
N CYS A 14 -20.25 -5.60 1.37
CA CYS A 14 -19.81 -4.38 0.70
C CYS A 14 -19.59 -4.59 -0.81
N GLN A 15 -18.94 -5.71 -1.16
CA GLN A 15 -18.75 -6.13 -2.55
C GLN A 15 -20.09 -6.36 -3.26
N LYS A 16 -21.02 -7.09 -2.62
CA LYS A 16 -22.35 -7.38 -3.18
C LYS A 16 -23.19 -6.12 -3.44
N LYS A 17 -23.04 -5.07 -2.61
CA LYS A 17 -23.75 -3.79 -2.75
C LYS A 17 -23.13 -2.84 -3.78
N ARG A 18 -22.08 -3.26 -4.51
CA ARG A 18 -21.30 -2.40 -5.44
C ARG A 18 -20.74 -1.12 -4.77
N GLN A 19 -20.63 -1.10 -3.44
CA GLN A 19 -19.99 -0.01 -2.69
C GLN A 19 -18.46 -0.12 -2.74
N GLY A 20 -17.94 -1.10 -3.48
CA GLY A 20 -16.51 -1.36 -3.65
C GLY A 20 -15.81 -1.77 -2.36
N ALA A 21 -14.49 -1.82 -2.42
CA ALA A 21 -13.64 -2.04 -1.26
C ALA A 21 -13.40 -0.75 -0.45
N SER A 22 -14.40 0.14 -0.36
CA SER A 22 -14.25 1.39 0.38
C SER A 22 -14.07 1.14 1.86
N ASN A 23 -13.12 1.85 2.48
CA ASN A 23 -12.86 1.79 3.92
C ASN A 23 -14.06 2.21 4.77
N ARG A 24 -14.98 3.04 4.22
CA ARG A 24 -16.23 3.39 4.89
C ARG A 24 -17.18 2.20 5.04
N CYS A 25 -17.18 1.29 4.07
CA CYS A 25 -18.02 0.10 4.09
C CYS A 25 -17.32 -1.07 4.78
N ILE A 26 -16.10 -1.38 4.35
CA ILE A 26 -15.32 -2.52 4.87
C ILE A 26 -14.92 -2.30 6.32
N LYS A 27 -14.70 -1.04 6.75
CA LYS A 27 -14.23 -0.69 8.10
C LYS A 27 -13.10 -1.62 8.52
N PRO A 28 -11.94 -1.53 7.84
CA PRO A 28 -10.82 -2.41 8.12
C PRO A 28 -10.40 -2.27 9.59
N PRO A 29 -9.90 -3.36 10.20
CA PRO A 29 -9.31 -3.28 11.53
C PRO A 29 -8.14 -2.28 11.57
N PRO A 30 -7.82 -1.70 12.75
CA PRO A 30 -6.71 -0.75 12.88
C PRO A 30 -5.36 -1.31 12.41
N PHE A 31 -5.15 -2.63 12.54
CA PHE A 31 -3.92 -3.30 12.13
C PHE A 31 -3.77 -3.46 10.61
N CYS A 32 -4.81 -3.18 9.80
CA CYS A 32 -4.70 -3.20 8.35
C CYS A 32 -4.01 -1.94 7.77
N GLY A 33 -3.54 -1.04 8.63
CA GLY A 33 -2.89 0.21 8.23
C GLY A 33 -3.89 1.28 7.81
N GLU A 34 -3.37 2.48 7.56
CA GLU A 34 -4.16 3.58 7.02
C GLU A 34 -4.51 3.36 5.55
N ALA A 35 -5.62 3.99 5.13
CA ALA A 35 -6.15 3.90 3.77
C ALA A 35 -5.14 4.26 2.67
N GLU A 36 -4.18 5.14 3.00
CA GLU A 36 -3.23 5.73 2.05
C GLU A 36 -1.81 5.26 2.35
N THR A 37 -1.62 3.94 2.31
CA THR A 37 -0.27 3.38 2.39
C THR A 37 0.46 3.66 1.08
N LYS A 38 1.47 4.55 1.10
CA LYS A 38 2.36 4.75 -0.06
C LYS A 38 3.12 3.46 -0.33
N MET A 39 2.94 2.91 -1.53
CA MET A 39 3.62 1.71 -1.98
C MET A 39 4.46 2.03 -3.20
N THR A 40 5.77 1.82 -3.09
CA THR A 40 6.71 1.94 -4.21
C THR A 40 7.21 0.55 -4.59
N LYS A 41 7.16 0.22 -5.88
CA LYS A 41 7.61 -1.08 -6.39
C LYS A 41 8.88 -0.90 -7.21
N PHE A 42 9.91 -1.65 -6.85
CA PHE A 42 11.19 -1.71 -7.57
C PHE A 42 11.34 -3.10 -8.18
N GLY A 43 11.19 -3.19 -9.50
CA GLY A 43 11.14 -4.48 -10.17
C GLY A 43 10.01 -5.38 -9.67
N SER A 44 10.18 -6.70 -9.83
CA SER A 44 9.14 -7.69 -9.47
C SER A 44 9.20 -8.15 -8.02
N ASN A 45 10.34 -8.00 -7.35
CA ASN A 45 10.60 -8.61 -6.05
C ASN A 45 10.83 -7.61 -4.92
N CYS A 46 11.06 -6.32 -5.17
CA CYS A 46 11.30 -5.32 -4.13
C CYS A 46 10.11 -4.38 -4.00
N ILE A 47 9.56 -4.27 -2.79
CA ILE A 47 8.43 -3.41 -2.48
C ILE A 47 8.78 -2.61 -1.24
N VAL A 48 8.61 -1.30 -1.30
CA VAL A 48 8.59 -0.44 -0.12
C VAL A 48 7.14 -0.08 0.18
N LEU A 49 6.71 -0.38 1.39
CA LEU A 49 5.39 -0.03 1.90
C LEU A 49 5.58 0.90 3.11
N GLN A 50 5.21 2.18 2.98
CA GLN A 50 5.60 3.23 3.93
C GLN A 50 7.13 3.24 4.15
N ASP A 51 7.59 2.75 5.29
CA ASP A 51 8.99 2.65 5.72
C ASP A 51 9.49 1.20 5.77
N GLU A 52 8.71 0.23 5.30
CA GLU A 52 9.04 -1.18 5.37
C GLU A 52 9.52 -1.73 4.03
N LEU A 53 10.69 -2.37 4.04
CA LEU A 53 11.27 -3.04 2.89
C LEU A 53 10.84 -4.51 2.85
N TYR A 54 10.22 -4.89 1.73
CA TYR A 54 9.84 -6.24 1.41
C TYR A 54 10.65 -6.75 0.22
N ARG A 55 11.13 -8.00 0.31
CA ARG A 55 11.70 -8.75 -0.81
C ARG A 55 10.98 -10.08 -0.97
N ASP A 56 10.60 -10.43 -2.20
CA ASP A 56 9.86 -11.67 -2.50
C ASP A 56 8.60 -11.84 -1.62
N LYS A 57 7.89 -10.72 -1.39
CA LYS A 57 6.69 -10.62 -0.54
C LYS A 57 6.94 -10.95 0.94
N ARG A 58 8.20 -10.90 1.40
CA ARG A 58 8.59 -11.09 2.80
C ARG A 58 9.16 -9.81 3.37
N PHE A 59 8.76 -9.46 4.59
CA PHE A 59 9.37 -8.37 5.33
C PHE A 59 10.85 -8.67 5.56
N ILE A 60 11.71 -7.69 5.30
CA ILE A 60 13.15 -7.79 5.51
C ILE A 60 13.55 -6.93 6.71
N ARG A 61 13.21 -5.63 6.65
CA ARG A 61 13.50 -4.63 7.68
C ARG A 61 12.76 -3.33 7.37
N LYS A 62 12.81 -2.38 8.31
CA LYS A 62 12.49 -0.98 8.04
C LYS A 62 13.63 -0.30 7.27
N LEU A 63 13.30 0.74 6.52
CA LEU A 63 14.26 1.63 5.89
C LEU A 63 15.07 2.37 6.96
N THR A 64 16.30 2.69 6.62
CA THR A 64 17.08 3.64 7.41
C THR A 64 16.70 5.06 7.02
N PRO A 65 16.97 6.08 7.87
CA PRO A 65 16.70 7.47 7.51
C PRO A 65 17.36 7.91 6.20
N SER A 66 18.55 7.40 5.89
CA SER A 66 19.22 7.68 4.61
C SER A 66 18.50 7.07 3.42
N GLU A 67 17.95 5.87 3.56
CA GLU A 67 17.20 5.19 2.50
C GLU A 67 15.81 5.81 2.28
N GLU A 68 15.20 6.38 3.32
CA GLU A 68 13.97 7.17 3.17
C GLU A 68 14.20 8.42 2.30
N VAL A 69 15.34 9.10 2.49
CA VAL A 69 15.74 10.24 1.64
C VAL A 69 15.97 9.79 0.19
N GLU A 70 16.71 8.70 0.00
CA GLU A 70 16.96 8.12 -1.33
C GLU A 70 15.65 7.72 -2.03
N LEU A 71 14.70 7.13 -1.29
CA LEU A 71 13.38 6.79 -1.81
C LEU A 71 12.61 8.03 -2.28
N ILE A 72 12.66 9.13 -1.52
CA ILE A 72 12.02 10.40 -1.89
C ILE A 72 12.65 10.94 -3.18
N GLU A 73 13.97 10.93 -3.28
CA GLU A 73 14.68 11.39 -4.48
C GLU A 73 14.31 10.56 -5.72
N ILE A 74 14.31 9.23 -5.61
CA ILE A 74 13.95 8.32 -6.69
C ILE A 74 12.49 8.53 -7.12
N THR A 75 11.56 8.59 -6.15
CA THR A 75 10.13 8.75 -6.45
C THR A 75 9.82 10.10 -7.10
N ASN A 76 10.49 11.18 -6.68
CA ASN A 76 10.39 12.49 -7.30
C ASN A 76 10.96 12.49 -8.73
N ALA A 77 12.12 11.85 -8.95
CA ALA A 77 12.72 11.74 -10.29
C ALA A 77 11.82 10.96 -11.27
N MET A 78 11.15 9.91 -10.79
CA MET A 78 10.17 9.16 -11.59
C MET A 78 8.96 10.02 -11.97
N GLN A 79 8.45 10.87 -11.06
CA GLN A 79 7.35 11.78 -11.35
C GLN A 79 7.73 12.90 -12.33
N GLY A 80 8.96 13.40 -12.26
CA GLY A 80 9.46 14.39 -13.23
C GLY A 80 9.66 13.83 -14.64
N SER A 81 9.77 12.51 -14.81
CA SER A 81 9.93 11.87 -16.13
C SER A 81 8.64 11.75 -16.94
N SER A 82 7.46 11.80 -16.28
CA SER A 82 6.16 11.72 -16.97
C SER A 82 5.75 13.02 -17.67
N ASP A 83 6.33 14.17 -17.31
CA ASP A 83 6.03 15.46 -17.95
C ASP A 83 6.86 15.70 -19.23
N ALA A 84 7.89 14.89 -19.48
CA ALA A 84 8.77 15.04 -20.65
C ALA A 84 8.30 14.26 -21.90
N PHE A 85 7.21 13.50 -21.83
CA PHE A 85 6.70 12.67 -22.95
C PHE A 85 5.46 13.27 -23.65
N VAL A 86 5.11 14.52 -23.34
CA VAL A 86 4.10 15.29 -24.09
C VAL A 86 4.77 16.58 -24.59
N SER A 87 5.46 16.49 -25.72
CA SER A 87 5.82 17.63 -26.58
C SER A 87 5.89 17.17 -28.02
#